data_AF-A0A8H7ZBH8-F1
#
_entry.id   AF-A0A8H7ZBH8-F1
#
_cell.length_a   1.000
_cell.length_b   1.000
_cell.length_c   1.000
_cell.angle_alpha   90.00
_cell.angle_beta   90.00
_cell.angle_gamma   90.00
#
_symmetry.space_group_name_H-M   'P 1'
#
loop_
_entity.id
_entity.type
_entity.pdbx_description
1 polymer ?
#
loop_
_entity_poly.entity_id
_entity_poly.type
_entity_poly.pdbx_seq_one_letter_code
_entity_poly.pdbx_strand_id
1 'polypeptide(L)'
;MKQVYQCSGITQKGQRCKRTVKVDRGYCSYHVSQGSTLAKHDQYRKQRIDESPRRKSGNKESPHKMVGVKRPVREQYIIPGQFDSDQSKRDAQSSHRFSGGRPPPANHIVHDYNTFSDNKPTYVKQKGGKGYIYVYTMQNFLNPPKGWTFKVKNIPNTSTRNKDKWIKFKSRSSPYILIKVGMTTQLPNVRIKQWENKCKHELVNLGPHNEHLVKHRLHWWQKFLCLSIDDDDDTGMRLSRFKKDGFYCEENVSVVESMIHKQLRKKYGKGDVYCSGCVPDDELIKNKHKEKVPLQNNYNVHVEWFLIPKEDLRDVYRLIDQTCRSVG
;
A
#
# COMPACT_ATOMS: atom_id res chain seq x y z
N MET A 1 -9.98 -46.73 -22.16
CA MET A 1 -10.25 -45.33 -22.57
C MET A 1 -10.41 -44.48 -21.32
N LYS A 2 -9.76 -43.32 -21.20
CA LYS A 2 -9.92 -42.45 -20.01
C LYS A 2 -11.23 -41.67 -20.15
N GLN A 3 -12.15 -41.86 -19.22
CA GLN A 3 -13.44 -41.14 -19.20
C GLN A 3 -13.18 -39.64 -18.99
N VAL A 4 -13.83 -38.81 -19.82
CA VAL A 4 -13.67 -37.35 -19.78
C VAL A 4 -15.03 -36.73 -19.50
N TYR A 5 -15.08 -35.80 -18.55
CA TYR A 5 -16.30 -35.15 -18.08
C TYR A 5 -16.32 -33.68 -18.51
N GLN A 6 -17.49 -33.06 -18.56
CA GLN A 6 -17.59 -31.62 -18.83
C GLN A 6 -17.38 -30.81 -17.56
N CYS A 7 -16.69 -29.68 -17.65
CA CYS A 7 -16.44 -28.76 -16.55
C CYS A 7 -17.71 -28.25 -15.89
N SER A 8 -17.68 -28.18 -14.55
CA SER A 8 -18.82 -27.70 -13.75
C SER A 8 -19.00 -26.19 -13.68
N GLY A 9 -18.11 -25.41 -14.29
CA GLY A 9 -18.14 -23.95 -14.19
C GLY A 9 -19.19 -23.27 -15.08
N ILE A 10 -19.62 -22.09 -14.66
CA ILE A 10 -20.47 -21.17 -15.42
C ILE A 10 -19.61 -20.01 -15.93
N THR A 11 -19.71 -19.72 -17.22
CA THR A 11 -19.00 -18.61 -17.87
C THR A 11 -19.58 -17.25 -17.46
N GLN A 12 -18.88 -16.16 -17.78
CA GLN A 12 -19.38 -14.80 -17.52
C GLN A 12 -20.73 -14.49 -18.21
N LYS A 13 -21.09 -15.24 -19.26
CA LYS A 13 -22.37 -15.14 -19.97
C LYS A 13 -23.48 -16.00 -19.35
N GLY A 14 -23.26 -16.60 -18.19
CA GLY A 14 -24.24 -17.47 -17.52
C GLY A 14 -24.37 -18.88 -18.14
N GLN A 15 -23.55 -19.23 -19.15
CA GLN A 15 -23.62 -20.52 -19.84
C GLN A 15 -22.64 -21.55 -19.25
N ARG A 16 -22.96 -22.85 -19.38
CA ARG A 16 -22.10 -23.95 -18.92
C ARG A 16 -20.78 -23.99 -19.69
N CYS A 17 -19.67 -24.15 -18.97
CA CYS A 17 -18.36 -24.28 -19.58
C CYS A 17 -18.26 -25.55 -20.44
N LYS A 18 -17.82 -25.41 -21.70
CA LYS A 18 -17.66 -26.53 -22.65
C LYS A 18 -16.32 -27.27 -22.53
N ARG A 19 -15.42 -26.85 -21.63
CA ARG A 19 -14.12 -27.50 -21.43
C ARG A 19 -14.30 -28.84 -20.73
N THR A 20 -13.43 -29.79 -21.02
CA THR A 20 -13.45 -31.12 -20.41
C THR A 20 -12.46 -31.25 -19.25
N VAL A 21 -12.75 -32.16 -18.32
CA VAL A 21 -11.99 -32.43 -17.09
C VAL A 21 -11.94 -33.95 -16.85
N LYS A 22 -10.95 -34.39 -16.06
CA LYS A 22 -10.71 -35.83 -15.79
C LYS A 22 -11.47 -36.37 -14.57
N VAL A 23 -12.18 -35.50 -13.86
CA VAL A 23 -12.85 -35.82 -12.58
C VAL A 23 -14.32 -35.48 -12.72
N ASP A 24 -15.20 -36.37 -12.27
CA ASP A 24 -16.63 -36.09 -12.24
C ASP A 24 -16.91 -34.86 -11.37
N ARG A 25 -17.82 -34.01 -11.84
CA ARG A 25 -18.13 -32.68 -11.29
C ARG A 25 -16.93 -31.73 -11.16
N GLY A 26 -15.80 -32.00 -11.81
CA GLY A 26 -14.59 -31.18 -11.73
C GLY A 26 -14.70 -29.80 -12.40
N TYR A 27 -13.81 -28.88 -11.99
CA TYR A 27 -13.68 -27.55 -12.58
C TYR A 27 -12.40 -27.46 -13.41
N CYS A 28 -12.45 -26.76 -14.55
CA CYS A 28 -11.26 -26.46 -15.33
C CYS A 28 -10.46 -25.32 -14.66
N SER A 29 -9.24 -25.08 -15.14
CA SER A 29 -8.36 -24.04 -14.58
C SER A 29 -9.00 -22.64 -14.54
N TYR A 30 -9.95 -22.34 -15.43
CA TYR A 30 -10.65 -21.06 -15.50
C TYR A 30 -11.82 -20.94 -14.51
N HIS A 31 -12.30 -22.05 -13.97
CA HIS A 31 -13.46 -22.08 -13.05
C HIS A 31 -13.15 -22.75 -11.71
N VAL A 32 -11.87 -22.98 -11.39
CA VAL A 32 -11.45 -23.60 -10.12
C VAL A 32 -11.94 -22.83 -8.89
N SER A 33 -12.08 -21.51 -8.99
CA SER A 33 -12.62 -20.64 -7.94
C SER A 33 -14.12 -20.82 -7.68
N GLN A 34 -14.87 -21.34 -8.66
CA GLN A 34 -16.30 -21.63 -8.47
C GLN A 34 -16.49 -22.90 -7.64
N GLY A 35 -15.58 -23.88 -7.76
CA GLY A 35 -15.59 -25.09 -6.93
C GLY A 35 -15.31 -24.83 -5.46
N SER A 36 -14.41 -23.90 -5.12
CA SER A 36 -14.09 -23.57 -3.73
C SER A 36 -15.20 -22.78 -3.02
N THR A 37 -16.06 -22.09 -3.78
CA THR A 37 -17.17 -21.31 -3.22
C THR A 37 -18.34 -22.22 -2.79
N LEU A 38 -18.60 -23.29 -3.54
CA LEU A 38 -19.62 -24.30 -3.20
C LEU A 38 -19.26 -25.10 -1.94
N ALA A 39 -17.98 -25.46 -1.77
CA ALA A 39 -17.52 -26.19 -0.58
C ALA A 39 -17.73 -25.39 0.73
N LYS A 40 -17.62 -24.06 0.67
CA LYS A 40 -17.87 -23.18 1.83
C LYS A 40 -19.35 -23.08 2.18
N HIS A 41 -20.24 -23.14 1.20
CA HIS A 41 -21.68 -23.06 1.42
C HIS A 41 -22.23 -24.32 2.11
N ASP A 42 -21.68 -25.50 1.80
CA ASP A 42 -22.06 -26.76 2.47
C ASP A 42 -21.58 -26.85 3.93
N GLN A 43 -20.43 -26.26 4.25
CA GLN A 43 -19.93 -26.20 5.63
C GLN A 43 -20.79 -25.30 6.54
N TYR A 44 -21.25 -24.16 6.03
CA TYR A 44 -22.12 -23.25 6.78
C TYR A 44 -23.52 -23.83 7.04
N ARG A 45 -24.01 -24.72 6.17
CA ARG A 45 -25.32 -25.38 6.37
C ARG A 45 -25.28 -26.44 7.47
N LYS A 46 -24.14 -27.11 7.68
CA LYS A 46 -23.95 -28.08 8.78
C LYS A 46 -23.82 -27.41 10.15
N GLN A 47 -23.15 -26.26 10.24
CA GLN A 47 -22.95 -25.56 11.51
C GLN A 47 -24.24 -24.95 12.10
N ARG A 48 -25.27 -24.67 11.30
CA ARG A 48 -26.54 -24.11 11.80
C ARG A 48 -27.47 -25.11 12.49
N ILE A 49 -27.21 -26.41 12.40
CA ILE A 49 -28.08 -27.43 12.98
C ILE A 49 -27.67 -27.78 14.43
N ASP A 50 -26.43 -27.50 14.83
CA ASP A 50 -25.90 -27.92 16.15
C ASP A 50 -25.98 -26.85 17.27
N GLU A 51 -26.33 -25.60 16.96
CA GLU A 51 -26.37 -24.54 17.98
C GLU A 51 -27.79 -24.08 18.31
N SER A 52 -28.43 -24.81 19.22
CA SER A 52 -29.56 -24.34 20.04
C SER A 52 -29.13 -24.17 21.50
N PRO A 53 -29.57 -23.14 22.24
CA PRO A 53 -28.84 -22.66 23.41
C PRO A 53 -29.30 -23.31 24.73
N ARG A 54 -28.33 -23.84 25.49
CA ARG A 54 -28.49 -24.16 26.93
C ARG A 54 -27.91 -23.02 27.78
N ARG A 55 -28.78 -22.35 28.53
CA ARG A 55 -28.46 -21.42 29.62
C ARG A 55 -27.65 -22.12 30.73
N LYS A 56 -26.66 -21.42 31.32
CA LYS A 56 -26.42 -21.46 32.77
C LYS A 56 -25.58 -20.27 33.25
N SER A 57 -26.08 -19.72 34.35
CA SER A 57 -25.59 -18.67 35.24
C SER A 57 -24.54 -19.18 36.23
N GLY A 58 -23.69 -18.29 36.77
CA GLY A 58 -22.97 -18.55 38.03
C GLY A 58 -21.82 -17.59 38.34
N ASN A 59 -22.04 -16.72 39.33
CA ASN A 59 -21.08 -15.83 40.02
C ASN A 59 -19.90 -16.58 40.66
N LYS A 60 -18.75 -15.88 40.85
CA LYS A 60 -18.09 -15.67 42.16
C LYS A 60 -16.89 -14.70 42.08
N GLU A 61 -16.69 -13.97 43.18
CA GLU A 61 -15.76 -12.86 43.43
C GLU A 61 -14.37 -13.30 43.97
N SER A 62 -13.31 -12.58 43.54
CA SER A 62 -12.11 -12.03 44.26
C SER A 62 -11.24 -12.88 45.22
N PRO A 63 -10.02 -12.46 45.71
CA PRO A 63 -9.25 -11.21 45.50
C PRO A 63 -7.67 -11.31 45.40
N HIS A 64 -7.04 -10.14 45.19
CA HIS A 64 -5.68 -9.69 45.58
C HIS A 64 -4.39 -10.27 44.94
N LYS A 65 -3.59 -9.38 44.30
CA LYS A 65 -2.30 -8.85 44.85
C LYS A 65 -1.63 -7.88 43.86
N MET A 66 -1.33 -6.66 44.33
CA MET A 66 -0.50 -5.70 43.62
C MET A 66 0.98 -5.98 43.91
N VAL A 67 1.79 -6.10 42.86
CA VAL A 67 3.26 -6.03 42.95
C VAL A 67 3.74 -5.04 41.90
N GLY A 68 4.43 -4.00 42.37
CA GLY A 68 4.98 -2.94 41.55
C GLY A 68 6.14 -3.43 40.70
N VAL A 69 6.10 -3.12 39.41
CA VAL A 69 7.22 -3.31 38.48
C VAL A 69 7.66 -1.94 37.99
N LYS A 70 8.93 -1.63 38.27
CA LYS A 70 9.64 -0.42 37.85
C LYS A 70 9.73 -0.38 36.33
N ARG A 71 9.33 0.75 35.73
CA ARG A 71 9.47 1.01 34.29
C ARG A 71 10.94 1.23 33.94
N PRO A 72 11.51 0.58 32.91
CA PRO A 72 12.76 1.04 32.34
C PRO A 72 12.49 2.31 31.53
N VAL A 73 13.24 3.36 31.86
CA VAL A 73 13.31 4.61 31.09
C VAL A 73 13.89 4.26 29.72
N ARG A 74 13.11 4.50 28.66
CA ARG A 74 13.56 4.32 27.28
C ARG A 74 14.24 5.62 26.86
N GLU A 75 15.57 5.59 26.75
CA GLU A 75 16.38 6.69 26.20
C GLU A 75 15.88 7.10 24.81
N GLN A 76 15.68 8.41 24.64
CA GLN A 76 15.48 9.05 23.35
C GLN A 76 16.79 8.97 22.56
N TYR A 77 16.80 8.20 21.48
CA TYR A 77 17.87 8.30 20.49
C TYR A 77 17.63 9.52 19.59
N ILE A 78 18.52 10.50 19.72
CA ILE A 78 18.69 11.62 18.79
C ILE A 78 19.30 11.06 17.49
N ILE A 79 18.59 11.21 16.38
CA ILE A 79 19.15 10.93 15.03
C ILE A 79 20.04 12.12 14.66
N PRO A 80 21.35 11.94 14.42
CA PRO A 80 22.21 13.00 13.90
C PRO A 80 21.88 13.23 12.43
N GLY A 81 21.45 14.43 12.09
CA GLY A 81 21.11 14.80 10.71
C GLY A 81 20.16 15.98 10.60
N GLN A 82 20.32 16.97 11.48
CA GLN A 82 19.80 18.32 11.25
C GLN A 82 20.80 19.02 10.33
N PHE A 83 20.33 19.52 9.19
CA PHE A 83 20.98 20.66 8.54
C PHE A 83 19.94 21.77 8.46
N ASP A 84 20.16 22.76 9.31
CA ASP A 84 19.60 24.11 9.22
C ASP A 84 20.12 24.76 7.92
N SER A 85 19.23 25.39 7.16
CA SER A 85 19.04 26.84 7.05
C SER A 85 19.77 27.42 5.86
N ASP A 86 19.03 28.14 5.01
CA ASP A 86 19.61 29.29 4.31
C ASP A 86 18.74 30.51 4.57
N GLN A 87 19.28 31.40 5.39
CA GLN A 87 18.95 32.80 5.39
C GLN A 87 20.25 33.57 5.19
N SER A 88 20.16 34.65 4.41
CA SER A 88 21.15 35.71 4.20
C SER A 88 22.15 35.45 3.05
N LYS A 89 22.61 36.42 2.27
CA LYS A 89 22.36 37.87 2.07
C LYS A 89 23.30 38.31 0.91
N ARG A 90 23.05 39.51 0.33
CA ARG A 90 24.01 40.39 -0.41
C ARG A 90 24.40 39.95 -1.85
N ASP A 91 24.63 40.78 -2.88
CA ASP A 91 24.70 42.23 -3.14
C ASP A 91 24.44 42.43 -4.66
N ALA A 92 23.62 43.39 -5.10
CA ALA A 92 23.98 44.69 -5.71
C ALA A 92 24.85 44.68 -7.00
N GLN A 93 24.28 45.33 -8.03
CA GLN A 93 24.88 46.05 -9.19
C GLN A 93 25.50 45.26 -10.37
N SER A 94 24.92 45.43 -11.56
CA SER A 94 25.57 46.15 -12.67
C SER A 94 24.63 46.31 -13.89
N SER A 95 24.49 47.55 -14.32
CA SER A 95 23.88 47.99 -15.57
C SER A 95 24.95 48.13 -16.66
N HIS A 96 24.69 47.70 -17.90
CA HIS A 96 25.11 48.44 -19.10
C HIS A 96 24.39 47.94 -20.36
N ARG A 97 23.91 48.93 -21.15
CA ARG A 97 23.37 48.83 -22.52
C ARG A 97 24.49 48.57 -23.53
N PHE A 98 24.21 47.92 -24.66
CA PHE A 98 24.36 48.49 -26.02
C PHE A 98 23.75 47.59 -27.11
N SER A 99 23.32 48.26 -28.17
CA SER A 99 22.53 47.86 -29.35
C SER A 99 23.35 47.30 -30.53
N GLY A 100 22.71 46.53 -31.42
CA GLY A 100 23.17 46.30 -32.80
C GLY A 100 22.41 45.18 -33.53
N GLY A 101 21.73 45.51 -34.64
CA GLY A 101 20.88 44.57 -35.39
C GLY A 101 21.48 43.98 -36.67
N ARG A 102 20.93 42.84 -37.11
CA ARG A 102 20.68 42.39 -38.51
C ARG A 102 19.84 41.08 -38.51
N PRO A 103 18.92 40.86 -39.48
CA PRO A 103 18.15 39.61 -39.69
C PRO A 103 18.92 38.65 -40.65
N PRO A 104 18.46 37.43 -41.08
CA PRO A 104 17.15 36.72 -41.04
C PRO A 104 17.33 35.18 -40.73
N PRO A 105 16.61 34.16 -41.29
CA PRO A 105 15.17 33.88 -41.47
C PRO A 105 14.68 32.56 -40.77
N ALA A 106 13.37 32.32 -40.88
CA ALA A 106 12.65 31.03 -40.97
C ALA A 106 12.62 30.05 -39.77
N ASN A 107 11.49 30.13 -39.05
CA ASN A 107 10.67 29.04 -38.53
C ASN A 107 11.35 27.68 -38.25
N HIS A 108 11.90 27.55 -37.05
CA HIS A 108 11.87 26.28 -36.33
C HIS A 108 10.90 26.43 -35.14
N ILE A 109 9.76 25.74 -35.24
CA ILE A 109 8.86 25.52 -34.11
C ILE A 109 9.60 24.60 -33.14
N VAL A 110 10.30 25.19 -32.19
CA VAL A 110 10.67 24.52 -30.94
C VAL A 110 9.41 24.53 -30.10
N HIS A 111 8.75 23.37 -29.97
CA HIS A 111 7.77 23.18 -28.92
C HIS A 111 8.53 23.18 -27.59
N ASP A 112 8.60 24.37 -26.98
CA ASP A 112 8.96 24.56 -25.58
C ASP A 112 7.85 23.93 -24.73
N TYR A 113 8.17 22.88 -23.98
CA TYR A 113 7.24 22.22 -23.07
C TYR A 113 7.15 22.90 -21.71
N ASN A 114 7.58 24.16 -21.58
CA ASN A 114 7.40 24.96 -20.37
C ASN A 114 6.10 25.77 -20.40
N THR A 115 4.98 25.12 -20.64
CA THR A 115 3.66 25.71 -20.38
C THR A 115 2.73 24.68 -19.76
N PHE A 116 3.05 24.27 -18.52
CA PHE A 116 2.01 24.05 -17.52
C PHE A 116 2.02 25.26 -16.59
N SER A 117 1.46 26.36 -17.11
CA SER A 117 1.02 27.49 -16.32
C SER A 117 0.17 26.98 -15.16
N ASP A 118 0.59 27.35 -13.95
CA ASP A 118 -0.25 27.91 -12.90
C ASP A 118 -1.74 27.50 -12.91
N ASN A 119 -2.00 26.20 -12.78
CA ASN A 119 -3.14 25.82 -11.98
C ASN A 119 -2.71 26.03 -10.52
N LYS A 120 -2.83 27.28 -10.06
CA LYS A 120 -3.12 27.55 -8.66
C LYS A 120 -4.14 26.50 -8.23
N PRO A 121 -3.93 25.75 -7.14
CA PRO A 121 -5.00 24.92 -6.63
C PRO A 121 -6.13 25.87 -6.30
N THR A 122 -7.15 25.92 -7.17
CA THR A 122 -8.46 26.37 -6.77
C THR A 122 -8.82 25.46 -5.62
N TYR A 123 -8.64 25.97 -4.40
CA TYR A 123 -9.20 25.42 -3.18
C TYR A 123 -10.72 25.48 -3.36
N VAL A 124 -11.24 24.55 -4.18
CA VAL A 124 -12.64 24.15 -4.08
C VAL A 124 -12.72 23.60 -2.68
N LYS A 125 -13.37 24.35 -1.80
CA LYS A 125 -13.68 24.01 -0.43
C LYS A 125 -14.47 22.70 -0.49
N GLN A 126 -13.76 21.57 -0.55
CA GLN A 126 -14.38 20.25 -0.52
C GLN A 126 -15.08 20.20 0.84
N LYS A 127 -16.42 20.24 0.83
CA LYS A 127 -17.19 19.87 2.01
C LYS A 127 -16.63 18.52 2.47
N GLY A 128 -16.13 18.47 3.70
CA GLY A 128 -15.50 17.30 4.29
C GLY A 128 -16.45 16.11 4.21
N GLY A 129 -16.33 15.33 3.16
CA GLY A 129 -17.22 14.21 2.91
C GLY A 129 -16.85 13.03 3.79
N LYS A 130 -17.86 12.24 4.17
CA LYS A 130 -17.67 10.91 4.74
C LYS A 130 -16.89 10.01 3.78
N GLY A 131 -16.10 9.09 4.34
CA GLY A 131 -15.30 8.19 3.53
C GLY A 131 -14.48 7.19 4.34
N TYR A 132 -13.50 6.60 3.70
CA TYR A 132 -12.58 5.64 4.29
C TYR A 132 -11.14 6.06 3.97
N ILE A 133 -10.28 5.95 4.97
CA ILE A 133 -8.83 5.84 4.77
C ILE A 133 -8.48 4.36 4.64
N TYR A 134 -7.65 3.99 3.69
CA TYR A 134 -7.21 2.61 3.51
C TYR A 134 -5.72 2.56 3.20
N VAL A 135 -5.10 1.45 3.59
CA VAL A 135 -3.68 1.19 3.37
C VAL A 135 -3.58 0.06 2.36
N TYR A 136 -2.68 0.17 1.40
CA TYR A 136 -2.48 -0.88 0.42
C TYR A 136 -1.02 -0.98 -0.02
N THR A 137 -0.70 -2.11 -0.63
CA THR A 137 0.59 -2.38 -1.25
C THR A 137 0.39 -3.10 -2.59
N MET A 138 1.45 -3.30 -3.38
CA MET A 138 1.38 -4.13 -4.58
C MET A 138 1.48 -5.61 -4.21
N GLN A 139 0.70 -6.47 -4.86
CA GLN A 139 0.76 -7.92 -4.66
C GLN A 139 2.17 -8.48 -4.86
N ASN A 140 2.92 -7.94 -5.84
CA ASN A 140 4.29 -8.36 -6.13
C ASN A 140 5.27 -8.08 -4.97
N PHE A 141 4.98 -7.14 -4.07
CA PHE A 141 5.80 -6.94 -2.87
C PHE A 141 5.61 -8.07 -1.84
N LEU A 142 4.44 -8.71 -1.81
CA LEU A 142 4.14 -9.83 -0.92
C LEU A 142 4.58 -11.16 -1.55
N ASN A 143 4.22 -11.36 -2.81
CA ASN A 143 4.43 -12.58 -3.59
C ASN A 143 5.09 -12.23 -4.94
N PRO A 144 6.39 -11.93 -4.96
CA PRO A 144 7.07 -11.53 -6.19
C PRO A 144 7.08 -12.68 -7.21
N PRO A 145 6.62 -12.47 -8.46
CA PRO A 145 6.71 -13.48 -9.50
C PRO A 145 8.17 -13.78 -9.89
N LYS A 146 8.42 -14.97 -10.45
CA LYS A 146 9.76 -15.35 -10.93
C LYS A 146 10.25 -14.33 -11.97
N GLY A 147 11.45 -13.80 -11.78
CA GLY A 147 12.05 -12.80 -12.69
C GLY A 147 11.56 -11.37 -12.48
N TRP A 148 10.63 -11.11 -11.56
CA TRP A 148 10.23 -9.74 -11.23
C TRP A 148 11.36 -8.98 -10.56
N THR A 149 11.65 -7.78 -11.05
CA THR A 149 12.67 -6.91 -10.48
C THR A 149 12.10 -5.54 -10.19
N PHE A 150 12.07 -5.18 -8.91
CA PHE A 150 11.81 -3.82 -8.45
C PHE A 150 13.14 -3.21 -8.01
N LYS A 151 13.46 -2.00 -8.48
CA LYS A 151 14.68 -1.30 -8.12
C LYS A 151 14.35 -0.12 -7.22
N VAL A 152 15.18 0.09 -6.21
CA VAL A 152 15.06 1.20 -5.24
C VAL A 152 16.42 1.85 -5.06
N LYS A 153 16.39 3.09 -4.57
CA LYS A 153 17.57 3.88 -4.24
C LYS A 153 17.43 4.34 -2.78
N ASN A 154 18.54 4.43 -2.06
CA ASN A 154 18.61 5.04 -0.72
C ASN A 154 17.68 4.40 0.33
N ILE A 155 17.64 3.07 0.41
CA ILE A 155 16.99 2.36 1.53
C ILE A 155 17.74 2.70 2.84
N PRO A 156 17.07 2.83 3.99
CA PRO A 156 17.74 2.90 5.29
C PRO A 156 18.75 1.73 5.47
N ASN A 157 19.87 2.00 6.14
CA ASN A 157 20.94 1.02 6.37
C ASN A 157 21.63 0.48 5.10
N THR A 158 21.51 1.18 3.96
CA THR A 158 22.29 0.84 2.76
C THR A 158 23.77 1.14 3.00
N SER A 159 24.65 0.21 2.61
CA SER A 159 26.10 0.43 2.68
C SER A 159 26.53 1.65 1.87
N THR A 160 27.58 2.34 2.32
CA THR A 160 28.13 3.53 1.65
C THR A 160 28.42 3.30 0.17
N ARG A 161 28.87 2.09 -0.21
CA ARG A 161 29.14 1.69 -1.59
C ARG A 161 27.90 1.68 -2.50
N ASN A 162 26.73 1.42 -1.93
CA ASN A 162 25.45 1.30 -2.63
C ASN A 162 24.55 2.53 -2.44
N LYS A 163 25.01 3.52 -1.66
CA LYS A 163 24.37 4.82 -1.57
C LYS A 163 24.25 5.42 -2.97
N ASP A 164 23.10 6.00 -3.24
CA ASP A 164 22.74 6.60 -4.52
C ASP A 164 22.73 5.69 -5.76
N LYS A 165 22.75 4.36 -5.58
CA LYS A 165 22.64 3.40 -6.68
C LYS A 165 21.29 2.70 -6.68
N TRP A 166 20.80 2.40 -7.87
CA TRP A 166 19.61 1.57 -8.05
C TRP A 166 19.93 0.11 -7.75
N ILE A 167 19.37 -0.40 -6.64
CA ILE A 167 19.56 -1.78 -6.18
C ILE A 167 18.26 -2.56 -6.27
N LYS A 168 18.35 -3.88 -6.49
CA LYS A 168 17.16 -4.76 -6.51
C LYS A 168 16.57 -4.86 -5.10
N PHE A 169 15.30 -4.50 -4.96
CA PHE A 169 14.57 -4.59 -3.70
C PHE A 169 14.02 -5.99 -3.48
N LYS A 170 14.51 -6.66 -2.43
CA LYS A 170 14.01 -7.97 -2.02
C LYS A 170 12.92 -7.81 -0.95
N SER A 171 11.72 -7.39 -1.38
CA SER A 171 10.60 -7.05 -0.47
C SER A 171 10.28 -8.11 0.59
N ARG A 172 10.31 -9.39 0.21
CA ARG A 172 9.99 -10.51 1.12
C ARG A 172 10.98 -10.64 2.28
N SER A 173 12.28 -10.50 2.02
CA SER A 173 13.35 -10.63 3.02
C SER A 173 13.73 -9.29 3.68
N SER A 174 13.32 -8.17 3.08
CA SER A 174 13.55 -6.84 3.64
C SER A 174 12.77 -6.69 4.96
N PRO A 175 13.34 -6.02 5.98
CA PRO A 175 12.58 -5.61 7.17
C PRO A 175 11.60 -4.46 6.85
N TYR A 176 11.68 -3.87 5.66
CA TYR A 176 10.81 -2.81 5.17
C TYR A 176 9.76 -3.30 4.18
N ILE A 177 8.63 -2.61 4.12
CA ILE A 177 7.59 -2.75 3.09
C ILE A 177 7.22 -1.37 2.52
N LEU A 178 6.90 -1.33 1.24
CA LEU A 178 6.38 -0.14 0.59
C LEU A 178 4.85 -0.13 0.65
N ILE A 179 4.26 0.89 1.26
CA ILE A 179 2.81 1.04 1.37
C ILE A 179 2.38 2.38 0.80
N LYS A 180 1.10 2.47 0.43
CA LYS A 180 0.43 3.72 0.13
C LYS A 180 -0.82 3.84 0.99
N VAL A 181 -1.04 5.03 1.51
CA VAL A 181 -2.28 5.41 2.19
C VAL A 181 -3.10 6.20 1.19
N GLY A 182 -4.41 5.96 1.16
CA GLY A 182 -5.33 6.68 0.31
C GLY A 182 -6.68 6.87 0.96
N MET A 183 -7.44 7.82 0.42
CA MET A 183 -8.83 8.06 0.81
C MET A 183 -9.82 7.71 -0.30
N THR A 184 -11.06 7.46 0.10
CA THR A 184 -12.16 7.18 -0.82
C THR A 184 -13.51 7.49 -0.16
N THR A 185 -14.46 7.98 -0.95
CA THR A 185 -15.88 8.09 -0.54
C THR A 185 -16.67 6.80 -0.82
N GLN A 186 -16.11 5.91 -1.63
CA GLN A 186 -16.63 4.56 -1.92
C GLN A 186 -15.99 3.53 -0.98
N LEU A 187 -16.43 2.26 -1.05
CA LEU A 187 -15.78 1.18 -0.29
C LEU A 187 -14.31 0.98 -0.73
N PRO A 188 -13.37 0.74 0.20
CA PRO A 188 -11.95 0.52 -0.10
C PRO A 188 -11.70 -0.52 -1.19
N ASN A 189 -12.38 -1.67 -1.14
CA ASN A 189 -12.19 -2.75 -2.12
C ASN A 189 -12.63 -2.35 -3.55
N VAL A 190 -13.62 -1.46 -3.68
CA VAL A 190 -14.02 -0.90 -4.98
C VAL A 190 -12.95 0.06 -5.48
N ARG A 191 -12.44 0.93 -4.61
CA ARG A 191 -11.39 1.89 -4.96
C ARG A 191 -10.08 1.21 -5.34
N ILE A 192 -9.70 0.15 -4.64
CA ILE A 192 -8.51 -0.64 -4.95
C ILE A 192 -8.62 -1.21 -6.38
N LYS A 193 -9.75 -1.84 -6.73
CA LYS A 193 -9.97 -2.36 -8.10
C LYS A 193 -9.89 -1.28 -9.18
N GLN A 194 -10.38 -0.06 -8.90
CA GLN A 194 -10.23 1.07 -9.84
C GLN A 194 -8.75 1.40 -10.07
N TRP A 195 -7.93 1.39 -9.01
CA TRP A 195 -6.50 1.62 -9.13
C TRP A 195 -5.78 0.48 -9.86
N GLU A 196 -6.15 -0.78 -9.60
CA GLU A 196 -5.60 -1.94 -10.34
C GLU A 196 -5.86 -1.80 -11.84
N ASN A 197 -7.09 -1.44 -12.22
CA ASN A 197 -7.48 -1.25 -13.61
C ASN A 197 -6.72 -0.10 -14.28
N LYS A 198 -6.40 0.97 -13.53
CA LYS A 198 -5.67 2.14 -14.01
C LYS A 198 -4.16 1.88 -14.12
N CYS A 199 -3.57 1.19 -13.15
CA CYS A 199 -2.12 1.01 -13.06
C CYS A 199 -1.65 -0.34 -13.59
N LYS A 200 -2.58 -1.23 -13.99
CA LYS A 200 -2.30 -2.60 -14.48
C LYS A 200 -1.42 -3.40 -13.51
N HIS A 201 -1.61 -3.17 -12.22
CA HIS A 201 -0.89 -3.82 -11.14
C HIS A 201 -1.89 -4.34 -10.13
N GLU A 202 -1.75 -5.60 -9.71
CA GLU A 202 -2.53 -6.17 -8.62
C GLU A 202 -2.13 -5.51 -7.29
N LEU A 203 -3.15 -5.11 -6.52
CA LEU A 203 -3.00 -4.39 -5.27
C LEU A 203 -3.66 -5.18 -4.15
N VAL A 204 -3.08 -5.11 -2.95
CA VAL A 204 -3.60 -5.75 -1.76
C VAL A 204 -3.96 -4.71 -0.73
N ASN A 205 -5.20 -4.77 -0.25
CA ASN A 205 -5.61 -4.03 0.93
C ASN A 205 -4.81 -4.53 2.14
N LEU A 206 -3.99 -3.66 2.69
CA LEU A 206 -3.14 -3.94 3.83
C LEU A 206 -3.76 -3.36 5.10
N GLY A 207 -5.01 -3.76 5.39
CA GLY A 207 -5.65 -3.48 6.66
C GLY A 207 -5.14 -4.38 7.80
N PRO A 208 -5.54 -4.11 9.06
CA PRO A 208 -5.17 -4.89 10.24
C PRO A 208 -5.39 -6.40 10.09
N HIS A 209 -6.49 -6.83 9.46
CA HIS A 209 -6.75 -8.26 9.21
C HIS A 209 -5.68 -8.92 8.32
N ASN A 210 -5.06 -8.14 7.43
CA ASN A 210 -4.05 -8.60 6.47
C ASN A 210 -2.61 -8.29 6.91
N GLU A 211 -2.40 -7.78 8.13
CA GLU A 211 -1.06 -7.49 8.68
C GLU A 211 -0.15 -8.73 8.66
N HIS A 212 -0.74 -9.92 8.88
CA HIS A 212 -0.03 -11.19 8.87
C HIS A 212 0.68 -11.50 7.55
N LEU A 213 0.23 -10.92 6.42
CA LEU A 213 0.86 -11.10 5.11
C LEU A 213 2.27 -10.48 5.04
N VAL A 214 2.56 -9.54 5.94
CA VAL A 214 3.80 -8.76 5.95
C VAL A 214 4.76 -9.24 7.03
N LYS A 215 4.28 -9.99 8.02
CA LYS A 215 5.08 -10.49 9.14
C LYS A 215 6.30 -11.27 8.65
N HIS A 216 7.42 -11.04 9.32
CA HIS A 216 8.66 -11.76 9.04
C HIS A 216 8.41 -13.26 9.18
N ARG A 217 8.81 -14.05 8.19
CA ARG A 217 8.89 -15.50 8.37
C ARG A 217 10.02 -15.75 9.35
N LEU A 218 9.69 -15.98 10.62
CA LEU A 218 10.63 -16.47 11.62
C LEU A 218 11.29 -17.74 11.06
N HIS A 219 12.60 -17.83 11.24
CA HIS A 219 13.31 -19.07 10.94
C HIS A 219 12.70 -20.20 11.78
N TRP A 220 12.73 -21.42 11.26
CA TRP A 220 12.15 -22.58 11.94
C TRP A 220 12.69 -22.76 13.37
N TRP A 221 13.97 -22.43 13.63
CA TRP A 221 14.56 -22.45 14.97
C TRP A 221 14.07 -21.31 15.89
N GLN A 222 13.78 -20.12 15.34
CA GLN A 222 13.18 -19.01 16.10
C GLN A 222 11.75 -19.31 16.54
N LYS A 223 11.03 -20.17 15.79
CA LYS A 223 9.73 -20.68 16.21
C LYS A 223 9.81 -21.56 17.46
N PHE A 224 10.94 -22.23 17.70
CA PHE A 224 11.17 -23.00 18.93
C PHE A 224 11.53 -22.10 20.12
N LEU A 225 12.16 -20.94 19.88
CA LEU A 225 12.44 -19.95 20.93
C LEU A 225 11.19 -19.20 21.41
N CYS A 226 10.13 -19.18 20.61
CA CYS A 226 8.84 -18.54 20.92
C CYS A 226 7.77 -19.56 21.33
N LEU A 227 8.17 -20.69 21.95
CA LEU A 227 7.25 -21.61 22.63
C LEU A 227 6.85 -21.09 24.02
N SER A 228 6.79 -19.76 24.20
CA SER A 228 5.93 -19.19 25.22
C SER A 228 4.51 -19.31 24.71
N ILE A 229 3.67 -20.04 25.45
CA ILE A 229 2.24 -19.77 25.45
C ILE A 229 2.14 -18.41 26.14
N ASP A 230 2.40 -17.34 25.38
CA ASP A 230 1.74 -16.09 25.70
C ASP A 230 0.28 -16.45 25.56
N ASP A 231 -0.46 -16.41 26.66
CA ASP A 231 -1.92 -16.42 26.59
C ASP A 231 -2.28 -15.51 25.41
N ASP A 232 -3.03 -16.04 24.44
CA ASP A 232 -3.66 -15.30 23.35
C ASP A 232 -4.65 -14.33 24.01
N ASP A 233 -4.11 -13.37 24.76
CA ASP A 233 -4.79 -12.21 25.20
C ASP A 233 -4.99 -11.46 23.91
N ASP A 234 -6.24 -11.56 23.45
CA ASP A 234 -6.98 -10.68 22.57
C ASP A 234 -6.80 -9.20 22.97
N THR A 235 -5.55 -8.75 23.06
CA THR A 235 -5.09 -7.39 22.77
C THR A 235 -5.21 -7.17 21.27
N GLY A 236 -6.37 -7.57 20.72
CA GLY A 236 -6.92 -7.05 19.49
C GLY A 236 -6.86 -5.54 19.62
N MET A 237 -5.90 -4.95 18.91
CA MET A 237 -5.77 -3.52 18.76
C MET A 237 -7.15 -3.00 18.34
N ARG A 238 -7.89 -2.44 19.31
CA ARG A 238 -9.28 -2.00 19.12
C ARG A 238 -9.26 -0.74 18.28
N LEU A 239 -9.25 -0.94 16.96
CA LEU A 239 -9.32 0.13 15.98
C LEU A 239 -10.79 0.47 15.75
N SER A 240 -11.27 1.45 16.53
CA SER A 240 -12.68 1.84 16.59
C SER A 240 -13.27 2.29 15.26
N ARG A 241 -12.43 2.84 14.37
CA ARG A 241 -12.83 3.35 13.06
C ARG A 241 -12.64 2.32 11.96
N PHE A 242 -11.97 1.19 12.21
CA PHE A 242 -11.74 0.18 11.17
C PHE A 242 -13.04 -0.61 10.86
N LYS A 243 -13.59 -0.39 9.66
CA LYS A 243 -14.83 -1.00 9.16
C LYS A 243 -14.72 -1.24 7.66
N LYS A 244 -15.21 -2.39 7.17
CA LYS A 244 -15.29 -2.70 5.72
C LYS A 244 -13.95 -2.51 4.98
N ASP A 245 -12.88 -3.02 5.57
CA ASP A 245 -11.50 -2.95 5.05
C ASP A 245 -10.91 -1.53 4.93
N GLY A 246 -11.37 -0.58 5.74
CA GLY A 246 -10.78 0.76 5.85
C GLY A 246 -11.14 1.45 7.16
N PHE A 247 -10.53 2.59 7.44
CA PHE A 247 -10.80 3.42 8.60
C PHE A 247 -11.84 4.48 8.22
N TYR A 248 -13.06 4.31 8.73
CA TYR A 248 -14.19 5.15 8.41
C TYR A 248 -14.05 6.55 9.04
N CYS A 249 -14.34 7.57 8.24
CA CYS A 249 -14.49 8.96 8.66
C CYS A 249 -15.93 9.40 8.34
N GLU A 250 -16.60 9.99 9.32
CA GLU A 250 -17.93 10.59 9.18
C GLU A 250 -17.83 11.92 8.43
N GLU A 251 -16.74 12.66 8.63
CA GLU A 251 -16.49 13.94 7.97
C GLU A 251 -15.01 14.10 7.61
N ASN A 252 -14.67 15.14 6.84
CA ASN A 252 -13.29 15.61 6.64
C ASN A 252 -12.26 14.55 6.16
N VAL A 253 -12.67 13.51 5.44
CA VAL A 253 -11.76 12.41 5.04
C VAL A 253 -10.51 12.88 4.28
N SER A 254 -10.61 13.95 3.50
CA SER A 254 -9.49 14.56 2.78
C SER A 254 -8.50 15.25 3.72
N VAL A 255 -8.99 15.94 4.75
CA VAL A 255 -8.15 16.58 5.78
C VAL A 255 -7.44 15.52 6.61
N VAL A 256 -8.16 14.46 6.98
CA VAL A 256 -7.61 13.30 7.69
C VAL A 256 -6.46 12.67 6.90
N GLU A 257 -6.66 12.40 5.60
CA GLU A 257 -5.63 11.84 4.73
C GLU A 257 -4.39 12.74 4.64
N SER A 258 -4.59 14.04 4.43
CA SER A 258 -3.50 15.02 4.36
C SER A 258 -2.70 15.08 5.68
N MET A 259 -3.37 14.99 6.83
CA MET A 259 -2.72 14.94 8.14
C MET A 259 -1.92 13.67 8.34
N ILE A 260 -2.47 12.52 7.96
CA ILE A 260 -1.76 11.23 8.02
C ILE A 260 -0.53 11.28 7.11
N HIS A 261 -0.66 11.76 5.88
CA HIS A 261 0.46 11.91 4.95
C HIS A 261 1.55 12.83 5.51
N LYS A 262 1.18 13.97 6.12
CA LYS A 262 2.16 14.87 6.75
C LYS A 262 2.95 14.16 7.86
N GLN A 263 2.27 13.40 8.72
CA GLN A 263 2.92 12.67 9.81
C GLN A 263 3.80 11.51 9.30
N LEU A 264 3.31 10.73 8.33
CA LEU A 264 4.08 9.65 7.72
C LEU A 264 5.30 10.18 6.96
N ARG A 265 5.17 11.29 6.23
CA ARG A 265 6.31 11.95 5.56
C ARG A 265 7.36 12.43 6.57
N LYS A 266 6.93 12.99 7.70
CA LYS A 266 7.84 13.41 8.77
C LYS A 266 8.60 12.22 9.38
N LYS A 267 7.93 11.08 9.57
CA LYS A 267 8.53 9.90 10.23
C LYS A 267 9.35 9.02 9.28
N TYR A 268 8.86 8.74 8.08
CA TYR A 268 9.44 7.75 7.16
C TYR A 268 9.96 8.36 5.85
N GLY A 269 9.78 9.66 5.64
CA GLY A 269 10.09 10.33 4.37
C GLY A 269 9.04 10.07 3.28
N LYS A 270 9.41 10.37 2.04
CA LYS A 270 8.58 10.15 0.84
C LYS A 270 9.31 9.22 -0.14
N GLY A 271 8.55 8.38 -0.83
CA GLY A 271 9.01 7.56 -1.93
C GLY A 271 8.21 7.84 -3.20
N ASP A 272 8.92 8.07 -4.29
CA ASP A 272 8.36 8.18 -5.63
C ASP A 272 8.53 6.83 -6.34
N VAL A 273 7.43 6.31 -6.89
CA VAL A 273 7.41 5.01 -7.59
C VAL A 273 7.18 5.23 -9.07
N TYR A 274 8.19 4.90 -9.87
CA TYR A 274 8.11 4.90 -11.33
C TYR A 274 7.36 3.66 -11.80
N CYS A 275 6.24 3.87 -12.46
CA CYS A 275 5.29 2.83 -12.86
C CYS A 275 5.19 2.75 -14.38
N SER A 276 5.43 1.55 -14.91
CA SER A 276 5.25 1.27 -16.33
C SER A 276 3.79 0.99 -16.66
N GLY A 277 3.00 0.43 -15.75
CA GLY A 277 1.62 0.05 -16.02
C GLY A 277 0.66 1.24 -16.17
N CYS A 278 1.10 2.46 -15.85
CA CYS A 278 0.37 3.69 -16.11
C CYS A 278 0.71 4.34 -17.46
N VAL A 279 1.66 3.80 -18.22
CA VAL A 279 2.04 4.30 -19.55
C VAL A 279 1.36 3.43 -20.61
N PRO A 280 0.77 3.99 -21.67
CA PRO A 280 0.23 3.21 -22.78
C PRO A 280 1.30 2.32 -23.41
N ASP A 281 0.92 1.11 -23.83
CA ASP A 281 1.86 0.12 -24.40
C ASP A 281 2.61 0.68 -25.62
N ASP A 282 1.97 1.51 -26.43
CA ASP A 282 2.55 2.14 -27.62
C ASP A 282 3.70 3.10 -27.29
N GLU A 283 3.67 3.76 -26.14
CA GLU A 283 4.72 4.68 -25.68
C GLU A 283 5.88 3.93 -25.01
N LEU A 284 5.58 2.82 -24.33
CA LEU A 284 6.60 1.93 -23.75
C LEU A 284 7.50 1.31 -24.83
N ILE A 285 6.93 0.90 -25.97
CA ILE A 285 7.67 0.27 -27.07
C ILE A 285 8.65 1.25 -27.72
N LYS A 286 8.22 2.50 -27.98
CA LYS A 286 9.05 3.56 -28.59
C LYS A 286 10.30 3.88 -27.76
N ASN A 287 10.21 3.71 -26.46
CA ASN A 287 11.27 4.06 -25.52
C ASN A 287 12.20 2.89 -25.15
N LYS A 288 11.83 1.64 -25.49
CA LYS A 288 12.61 0.43 -25.19
C LYS A 288 13.99 0.42 -25.85
N HIS A 289 14.14 1.06 -27.00
CA HIS A 289 15.41 1.15 -27.75
C HIS A 289 16.34 2.26 -27.26
N LYS A 290 15.88 3.11 -26.34
CA LYS A 290 16.69 4.20 -25.78
C LYS A 290 17.05 3.84 -24.33
N GLU A 291 17.96 2.87 -24.15
CA GLU A 291 18.42 2.40 -22.83
C GLU A 291 19.05 3.51 -21.94
N LYS A 292 19.29 4.70 -22.48
CA LYS A 292 19.96 5.82 -21.81
C LYS A 292 19.06 7.02 -21.48
N VAL A 293 17.74 6.97 -21.75
CA VAL A 293 16.86 8.12 -21.43
C VAL A 293 16.65 8.19 -19.91
N PRO A 294 16.64 9.41 -19.33
CA PRO A 294 16.24 9.62 -17.95
C PRO A 294 14.92 8.89 -17.64
N LEU A 295 14.85 8.22 -16.48
CA LEU A 295 13.69 7.47 -15.95
C LEU A 295 12.36 8.25 -15.96
N GLN A 296 12.39 9.56 -16.19
CA GLN A 296 11.23 10.44 -16.12
C GLN A 296 10.33 10.39 -17.36
N ASN A 297 10.88 10.05 -18.55
CA ASN A 297 10.10 10.14 -19.80
C ASN A 297 9.36 8.86 -20.17
N ASN A 298 9.65 7.74 -19.49
CA ASN A 298 9.14 6.41 -19.86
C ASN A 298 8.19 5.82 -18.81
N TYR A 299 7.97 6.54 -17.71
CA TYR A 299 7.24 6.03 -16.54
C TYR A 299 6.38 7.13 -15.96
N ASN A 300 5.18 6.75 -15.54
CA ASN A 300 4.35 7.62 -14.71
C ASN A 300 4.77 7.50 -13.25
N VAL A 301 4.85 8.64 -12.55
CA VAL A 301 5.34 8.68 -11.17
C VAL A 301 4.16 8.65 -10.21
N HIS A 302 4.07 7.60 -9.39
CA HIS A 302 3.18 7.59 -8.24
C HIS A 302 3.90 8.19 -7.04
N VAL A 303 3.36 9.31 -6.59
CA VAL A 303 3.82 9.99 -5.39
C VAL A 303 3.16 9.42 -4.14
N GLU A 304 3.77 9.71 -2.99
CA GLU A 304 3.27 9.36 -1.65
C GLU A 304 3.21 7.86 -1.38
N TRP A 305 4.28 7.15 -1.76
CA TRP A 305 4.57 5.86 -1.18
C TRP A 305 5.47 6.03 0.05
N PHE A 306 5.26 5.18 1.04
CA PHE A 306 5.99 5.19 2.30
C PHE A 306 6.71 3.87 2.47
N LEU A 307 8.04 3.93 2.63
CA LEU A 307 8.85 2.77 2.97
C LEU A 307 8.88 2.66 4.49
N ILE A 308 8.09 1.75 5.04
CA ILE A 308 7.95 1.59 6.49
C ILE A 308 8.64 0.31 6.96
N PRO A 309 9.23 0.29 8.17
CA PRO A 309 9.55 -0.96 8.85
C PRO A 309 8.28 -1.80 9.00
N LYS A 310 8.38 -3.11 8.80
CA LYS A 310 7.25 -4.04 8.92
C LYS A 310 6.71 -4.10 10.36
N GLU A 311 7.58 -3.90 11.34
CA GLU A 311 7.24 -3.78 12.77
C GLU A 311 6.39 -2.55 13.09
N ASP A 312 6.60 -1.44 12.37
CA ASP A 312 5.90 -0.17 12.55
C ASP A 312 4.50 -0.15 11.93
N LEU A 313 4.10 -1.21 11.20
CA LEU A 313 2.80 -1.26 10.51
C LEU A 313 1.61 -1.10 11.48
N ARG A 314 1.72 -1.65 12.70
CA ARG A 314 0.72 -1.46 13.75
C ARG A 314 0.62 -0.01 14.23
N ASP A 315 1.75 0.68 14.32
CA ASP A 315 1.77 2.09 14.70
C ASP A 315 1.12 2.95 13.62
N VAL A 316 1.30 2.61 12.34
CA VAL A 316 0.61 3.26 11.23
C VAL A 316 -0.92 3.09 11.37
N TYR A 317 -1.40 1.89 11.69
CA TYR A 317 -2.84 1.69 11.91
C TYR A 317 -3.38 2.49 13.09
N ARG A 318 -2.65 2.55 14.22
CA ARG A 318 -3.02 3.36 15.38
C ARG A 318 -3.06 4.84 15.04
N LEU A 319 -2.07 5.33 14.30
CA LEU A 319 -2.03 6.71 13.82
C LEU A 319 -3.26 7.05 12.96
N ILE A 320 -3.60 6.17 12.02
CA ILE A 320 -4.77 6.37 11.15
C ILE A 320 -6.05 6.39 12.00
N ASP A 321 -6.27 5.39 12.86
CA ASP A 321 -7.47 5.30 13.70
C ASP A 321 -7.63 6.53 14.60
N GLN A 322 -6.55 6.97 15.25
CA GLN A 322 -6.53 8.16 16.09
C GLN A 322 -6.86 9.43 15.30
N THR A 323 -6.30 9.58 14.10
CA THR A 323 -6.55 10.76 13.25
C THR A 323 -7.99 10.76 12.71
N CYS A 324 -8.51 9.59 12.30
CA CYS A 324 -9.90 9.44 11.89
C CYS A 324 -10.87 9.71 13.04
N ARG A 325 -10.48 9.45 14.29
CA ARG A 325 -11.31 9.72 15.47
C ARG A 325 -11.29 11.17 15.91
N SER A 326 -10.16 11.86 15.75
CA SER A 326 -10.00 13.24 16.25
C SER A 326 -10.45 14.30 15.25
N VAL A 327 -10.40 14.01 13.95
CA VAL A 327 -10.63 15.01 12.89
C VAL A 327 -11.80 14.65 11.96
N GLY A 328 -12.10 13.35 11.80
CA GLY A 328 -13.13 12.86 10.88
C GLY A 328 -14.21 12.03 11.54
#